data_AF-A0A534WWK2-F1
#
_entry.id   AF-A0A534WWK2-F1
#
_cell.length_a   1.000
_cell.length_b   1.000
_cell.length_c   1.000
_cell.angle_alpha   90.00
_cell.angle_beta   90.00
_cell.angle_gamma   90.00
#
_symmetry.space_group_name_H-M   'P 1'
#
loop_
_entity.id
_entity.type
_entity.pdbx_description
1 polymer ?
#
loop_
_entity_poly.entity_id
_entity_poly.type
_entity_poly.pdbx_seq_one_letter_code
_entity_poly.pdbx_strand_id
1 'polypeptide(L)'
;ICAGTSGYNAVADLRYLWMRQKRFQGSHFANDEQAKALNDLVAAGKVDPCLSETFTFAQIPYVHQLMHENRHPPGNMACLVNAPRPGLRELPR
;
A
#
# COMPACT_ATOMS: atom_id res chain seq x y z
N ILE A 1 -3.38 3.90 -13.62
CA ILE A 1 -4.28 2.87 -13.05
C ILE A 1 -3.44 1.65 -12.71
N CYS A 2 -3.52 1.17 -11.47
CA CYS A 2 -2.77 -0.01 -10.99
C CYS A 2 -3.65 -1.20 -10.58
N ALA A 3 -4.96 -0.98 -10.43
CA ALA A 3 -5.93 -2.00 -10.05
C ALA A 3 -7.36 -1.56 -10.40
N GLY A 4 -8.31 -2.51 -10.33
CA GLY A 4 -9.75 -2.29 -10.44
C GLY A 4 -10.50 -3.17 -9.43
N THR A 5 -10.54 -2.75 -8.17
CA THR A 5 -11.06 -3.57 -7.04
C THR A 5 -12.50 -4.06 -7.25
N SER A 6 -13.34 -3.28 -7.93
CA SER A 6 -14.73 -3.62 -8.25
C SER A 6 -14.94 -4.33 -9.59
N GLY A 7 -13.86 -4.60 -10.34
CA GLY A 7 -13.90 -5.23 -11.67
C GLY A 7 -12.89 -4.62 -12.65
N TYR A 8 -12.50 -5.40 -13.66
CA TYR A 8 -11.48 -5.02 -14.64
C TYR A 8 -12.06 -4.39 -15.94
N ASN A 9 -13.38 -4.36 -16.09
CA ASN A 9 -14.03 -3.67 -17.21
C ASN A 9 -14.11 -2.17 -16.93
N ALA A 10 -13.19 -1.40 -17.51
CA ALA A 10 -13.21 0.06 -17.48
C ALA A 10 -13.69 0.62 -18.83
N VAL A 11 -14.75 1.41 -18.80
CA VAL A 11 -15.32 2.06 -20.00
C VAL A 11 -15.14 3.57 -19.88
N ALA A 12 -14.60 4.19 -20.93
CA ALA A 12 -14.42 5.64 -21.02
C ALA A 12 -15.12 6.19 -22.26
N ASP A 13 -15.79 7.32 -22.09
CA ASP A 13 -16.29 8.10 -23.23
C ASP A 13 -15.12 8.83 -23.89
N LEU A 14 -14.80 8.39 -25.11
CA LEU A 14 -13.65 8.86 -25.86
C LEU A 14 -13.69 10.37 -26.13
N ARG A 15 -14.88 10.99 -26.18
CA ARG A 15 -15.02 12.45 -26.41
C ARG A 15 -14.21 13.24 -25.38
N TYR A 16 -14.28 12.83 -24.13
CA TYR A 16 -13.56 13.49 -23.03
C TYR A 16 -12.05 13.21 -23.02
N LEU A 17 -11.62 12.11 -23.64
CA LEU A 17 -10.22 11.78 -23.81
C LEU A 17 -9.63 12.60 -24.97
N TRP A 18 -10.17 12.52 -26.18
CA TRP A 18 -9.53 13.13 -27.35
C TRP A 18 -9.72 14.65 -27.42
N MET A 19 -10.91 15.17 -27.09
CA MET A 19 -11.17 16.62 -27.22
C MET A 19 -10.33 17.45 -26.25
N ARG A 20 -9.81 16.81 -25.20
CA ARG A 20 -8.95 17.43 -24.18
C ARG A 20 -7.58 16.76 -24.08
N GLN A 21 -7.22 15.93 -25.07
CA GLN A 21 -5.93 15.23 -25.17
C GLN A 21 -5.46 14.58 -23.86
N LYS A 22 -6.39 13.93 -23.14
CA LYS A 22 -6.09 13.31 -21.85
C LYS A 22 -5.40 11.97 -22.03
N ARG A 23 -4.44 11.66 -21.16
CA ARG A 23 -3.75 10.37 -21.08
C ARG A 23 -4.44 9.46 -20.05
N PHE A 24 -4.77 8.23 -20.46
CA PHE A 24 -5.21 7.17 -19.56
C PHE A 24 -4.12 6.09 -19.48
N GLN A 25 -3.33 6.12 -18.41
CA GLN A 25 -2.09 5.34 -18.29
C GLN A 25 -2.25 4.16 -17.33
N GLY A 26 -1.94 2.95 -17.79
CA GLY A 26 -1.70 1.79 -16.92
C GLY A 26 -0.34 1.86 -16.23
N SER A 27 -0.25 1.33 -15.01
CA SER A 27 0.98 1.22 -14.24
C SER A 27 0.91 -0.04 -13.38
N HIS A 28 2.06 -0.63 -13.05
CA HIS A 28 2.13 -1.83 -12.21
C HIS A 28 3.39 -1.79 -11.36
N PHE A 29 3.21 -1.82 -10.04
CA PHE A 29 4.28 -1.76 -9.06
C PHE A 29 5.29 -0.63 -9.32
N ALA A 30 6.57 -0.86 -9.02
CA ALA A 30 7.69 0.05 -9.22
C ALA A 30 8.95 -0.76 -9.55
N ASN A 31 9.89 -0.17 -10.28
CA ASN A 31 11.22 -0.73 -10.43
C ASN A 31 12.12 -0.37 -9.23
N ASP A 32 13.34 -0.92 -9.19
CA ASP A 32 14.27 -0.73 -8.07
C ASP A 32 14.64 0.74 -7.83
N GLU A 33 14.85 1.51 -8.90
CA GLU A 33 15.18 2.94 -8.81
C GLU A 33 14.02 3.73 -8.18
N GLN A 34 12.79 3.45 -8.59
CA GLN A 34 11.58 4.07 -8.06
C GLN A 34 11.31 3.67 -6.61
N ALA A 35 11.48 2.39 -6.28
CA ALA A 35 11.32 1.88 -4.92
C ALA A 35 12.35 2.51 -3.97
N LYS A 36 13.61 2.62 -4.41
CA LYS A 36 14.65 3.33 -3.67
C LYS A 36 14.30 4.81 -3.48
N ALA A 37 13.85 5.49 -4.53
CA ALA A 37 13.48 6.90 -4.43
C ALA A 37 12.35 7.14 -3.40
N LEU A 38 11.36 6.25 -3.33
CA LEU A 38 10.32 6.31 -2.29
C LEU A 38 10.90 6.07 -0.90
N ASN A 39 11.77 5.07 -0.73
CA ASN A 39 12.43 4.79 0.55
C ASN A 39 13.27 5.99 1.03
N ASP A 40 13.96 6.68 0.12
CA ASP A 40 14.73 7.87 0.46
C ASP A 40 13.82 9.01 0.96
N LEU A 41 12.61 9.16 0.42
CA LEU A 41 11.62 10.13 0.91
C LEU A 41 11.09 9.77 2.30
N VAL A 42 10.84 8.49 2.56
CA VAL A 42 10.42 7.99 3.89
C VAL A 42 11.54 8.19 4.91
N ALA A 43 12.78 7.82 4.57
CA ALA A 43 13.95 8.03 5.43
C ALA A 43 14.21 9.51 5.73
N ALA A 44 13.94 10.39 4.77
CA ALA A 44 14.01 11.85 4.94
C ALA A 44 12.82 12.46 5.71
N GLY A 45 11.84 11.65 6.15
CA GLY A 45 10.66 12.11 6.87
C GLY A 45 9.67 12.93 6.02
N LYS A 46 9.78 12.89 4.69
CA LYS A 46 8.88 13.60 3.77
C LYS A 46 7.61 12.82 3.46
N VAL A 47 7.62 11.51 3.72
CA VAL A 47 6.49 10.60 3.53
C VAL A 47 6.32 9.78 4.80
N ASP A 48 5.11 9.78 5.36
CA ASP A 48 4.74 8.95 6.51
C ASP A 48 4.33 7.54 6.04
N PRO A 49 4.76 6.45 6.71
CA PRO A 49 4.35 5.09 6.38
C PRO A 49 2.84 4.79 6.61
N CYS A 50 2.11 5.68 7.31
CA CYS A 50 0.69 5.57 7.60
C CYS A 50 0.29 4.22 8.24
N LEU A 51 1.08 3.75 9.21
CA LEU A 51 0.80 2.51 9.94
C LEU A 51 -0.44 2.69 10.83
N SER A 52 -1.47 1.88 10.60
CA SER A 52 -2.75 1.94 11.32
C SER A 52 -2.78 1.06 12.56
N GLU A 53 -2.49 -0.24 12.39
CA GLU A 53 -2.50 -1.21 13.49
C GLU A 53 -1.37 -2.25 13.31
N THR A 54 -0.86 -2.74 14.45
CA THR A 54 0.18 -3.79 14.50
C THR A 54 -0.38 -5.04 15.18
N PHE A 55 -0.21 -6.19 14.53
CA PHE A 55 -0.73 -7.48 14.98
C PHE A 55 0.40 -8.45 15.32
N THR A 56 0.09 -9.49 16.09
CA THR A 56 1.01 -10.58 16.40
C THR A 56 1.09 -11.60 15.24
N PHE A 57 2.14 -12.43 15.22
CA PHE A 57 2.30 -13.49 14.23
C PHE A 57 1.08 -14.43 14.16
N ALA A 58 0.50 -14.79 15.32
CA ALA A 58 -0.67 -15.66 15.41
C ALA A 58 -1.93 -15.03 14.80
N GLN A 59 -1.99 -13.70 14.66
CA GLN A 59 -3.12 -12.97 14.11
C GLN A 59 -3.05 -12.76 12.60
N ILE A 60 -1.95 -13.15 11.92
CA ILE A 60 -1.80 -13.00 10.47
C ILE A 60 -3.04 -13.50 9.68
N PRO A 61 -3.63 -14.67 9.99
CA PRO A 61 -4.84 -15.12 9.28
C PRO A 61 -6.04 -14.18 9.47
N TYR A 62 -6.25 -13.69 10.69
CA TYR A 62 -7.32 -12.75 11.02
C TYR A 62 -7.17 -11.41 10.28
N VAL A 63 -5.95 -10.88 10.21
CA VAL A 63 -5.65 -9.62 9.52
C VAL A 63 -5.99 -9.71 8.03
N HIS A 64 -5.67 -10.82 7.38
CA HIS A 64 -6.03 -11.02 5.97
C HIS A 64 -7.54 -11.13 5.77
N GLN A 65 -8.28 -11.72 6.73
CA GLN A 65 -9.74 -11.75 6.68
C GLN A 65 -10.34 -10.34 6.80
N LEU A 66 -9.80 -9.49 7.70
CA LEU A 66 -10.22 -8.08 7.81
C LEU A 66 -10.03 -7.31 6.51
N MET A 67 -8.90 -7.51 5.82
CA MET A 67 -8.64 -6.88 4.51
C MET A 67 -9.63 -7.37 3.46
N HIS A 68 -9.85 -8.68 3.39
CA HIS A 68 -10.79 -9.31 2.45
C HIS A 68 -12.22 -8.76 2.61
N GLU A 69 -12.67 -8.59 3.85
CA GLU A 69 -14.00 -8.05 4.18
C GLU A 69 -14.05 -6.52 4.14
N ASN A 70 -12.95 -5.84 3.81
CA ASN A 70 -12.81 -4.38 3.84
C ASN A 70 -13.17 -3.76 5.21
N ARG A 71 -12.83 -4.47 6.31
CA ARG A 71 -13.07 -4.06 7.71
C ARG A 71 -11.82 -3.54 8.42
N HIS A 72 -10.66 -3.61 7.78
CA HIS A 72 -9.43 -3.00 8.26
C HIS A 72 -9.52 -1.47 8.39
N PRO A 73 -8.79 -0.85 9.33
CA PRO A 73 -8.73 0.60 9.47
C PRO A 73 -7.97 1.26 8.30
N PRO A 74 -8.21 2.56 8.02
CA PRO A 74 -7.46 3.30 7.01
C PRO A 74 -5.95 3.29 7.29
N GLY A 75 -5.14 3.09 6.26
CA GLY A 75 -3.67 3.04 6.34
C GLY A 75 -3.12 1.65 6.01
N ASN A 76 -1.88 1.40 6.43
CA ASN A 76 -1.19 0.12 6.27
C ASN A 76 -1.20 -0.65 7.59
N MET A 77 -1.41 -1.97 7.56
CA MET A 77 -1.28 -2.84 8.73
C MET A 77 0.05 -3.61 8.70
N ALA A 78 0.61 -3.92 9.87
CA ALA A 78 1.83 -4.72 9.98
C ALA A 78 1.67 -5.88 10.97
N CYS A 79 2.41 -6.98 10.75
CA CYS A 79 2.44 -8.11 11.66
C CYS A 79 3.86 -8.31 12.21
N LEU A 80 3.96 -8.53 13.52
CA LEU A 80 5.21 -8.91 14.18
C LEU A 80 5.59 -10.34 13.77
N VAL A 81 6.87 -10.54 13.44
CA VAL A 81 7.44 -11.87 13.16
C VAL A 81 8.38 -12.25 14.32
N ASN A 82 9.62 -11.75 14.30
CA ASN A 82 10.59 -11.98 15.39
C ASN A 82 10.66 -10.81 16.38
N ALA A 83 10.02 -9.67 16.07
CA ALA A 83 9.95 -8.55 17.00
C ALA A 83 8.99 -8.91 18.16
N PRO A 84 9.43 -8.85 19.43
CA PRO A 84 8.63 -9.30 20.57
C PRO A 84 7.47 -8.38 20.92
N ARG A 85 7.50 -7.12 20.48
CA ARG A 85 6.48 -6.10 20.76
C ARG A 85 6.50 -4.96 19.74
N PRO A 86 5.40 -4.22 19.56
CA PRO A 86 5.39 -2.98 18.79
C PRO A 86 6.38 -1.94 19.35
N GLY A 87 6.89 -1.08 18.48
CA GLY A 87 7.78 0.03 18.85
C GLY A 87 9.22 -0.35 19.19
N LEU A 88 9.64 -1.62 19.05
CA LEU A 88 11.05 -1.99 19.11
C LEU A 88 11.78 -1.48 17.84
N ARG A 89 12.85 -0.70 18.01
CA ARG A 89 13.60 -0.08 16.91
C ARG A 89 15.04 -0.58 16.76
N GLU A 90 15.57 -1.23 17.79
CA GLU A 90 16.95 -1.70 17.86
C GLU A 90 16.97 -3.21 18.13
N LEU A 91 18.04 -3.87 17.69
CA LEU A 91 18.26 -5.29 18.03
C LEU A 91 18.53 -5.41 19.55
N PRO A 92 17.99 -6.42 20.24
CA PRO A 92 18.42 -6.75 21.58
C PRO A 92 19.94 -7.00 21.56
N ARG A 93 20.69 -6.37 22.47
CA ARG A 93 22.10 -6.69 22.68
C ARG A 93 22.24 -8.09 23.25
#